data_AF-X1V1Z6-F1
#
_entry.id   AF-X1V1Z6-F1
#
_cell.length_a   1.000
_cell.length_b   1.000
_cell.length_c   1.000
_cell.angle_alpha   90.00
_cell.angle_beta   90.00
_cell.angle_gamma   90.00
#
_symmetry.space_group_name_H-M   'P 1'
#
loop_
_entity.id
_entity.type
_entity.pdbx_description
1 polymer ?
#
loop_
_entity_poly.entity_id
_entity_poly.type
_entity_poly.pdbx_seq_one_letter_code
_entity_poly.pdbx_strand_id
1 'polypeptide(L)'
;MNLIFFDLEGPLSPQDNAYELMKLFPQGGSIFEVISRYDDLLALENREDYEPGDTLALIVPFLICHGVSEGDIARLAQRATLVDGAAELIASLSSSGWKVFCISTSYEQYARHIAQRVGISPENLACTRFPLDRYLSLARKEDLALVEGIEHEIIKMKPGDDESMKMRFDRF
;
A
#
# COMPACT_ATOMS: atom_id res chain seq x y z
N MET A 1 -15.32 -11.63 26.56
CA MET A 1 -14.37 -10.62 26.06
C MET A 1 -14.70 -10.40 24.60
N ASN A 2 -15.10 -9.18 24.24
CA ASN A 2 -15.56 -8.90 22.88
C ASN A 2 -14.39 -8.34 22.07
N LEU A 3 -14.23 -8.84 20.85
CA LEU A 3 -13.16 -8.47 19.92
C LEU A 3 -13.79 -7.89 18.65
N ILE A 4 -13.19 -6.85 18.10
CA ILE A 4 -13.58 -6.27 16.81
C ILE A 4 -12.33 -5.95 16.02
N PHE A 5 -12.39 -6.17 14.71
CA PHE A 5 -11.28 -6.03 13.78
C PHE A 5 -11.71 -5.06 12.68
N PHE A 6 -10.91 -4.03 12.46
CA PHE A 6 -11.10 -3.07 11.37
C PHE A 6 -10.00 -3.24 10.34
N ASP A 7 -10.36 -3.09 9.07
CA ASP A 7 -9.37 -2.66 8.07
C ASP A 7 -9.02 -1.18 8.29
N LEU A 8 -7.89 -0.74 7.76
CA LEU A 8 -7.44 0.64 7.84
C LEU A 8 -8.02 1.48 6.71
N GLU A 9 -7.80 1.05 5.46
CA GLU A 9 -8.20 1.78 4.26
C GLU A 9 -9.69 1.53 4.00
N GLY A 10 -10.46 2.60 3.90
CA GLY A 10 -11.92 2.55 3.90
C GLY A 10 -12.51 2.85 5.28
N PRO A 11 -12.38 1.97 6.31
CA PRO A 11 -13.03 2.20 7.61
C PRO A 11 -12.39 3.28 8.48
N LEU A 12 -11.06 3.42 8.49
CA LEU A 12 -10.34 4.34 9.40
C LEU A 12 -9.73 5.54 8.67
N SER A 13 -9.30 5.34 7.42
CA SER A 13 -8.76 6.35 6.51
C SER A 13 -9.40 6.17 5.14
N PRO A 14 -9.95 7.22 4.50
CA PRO A 14 -10.62 7.09 3.21
C PRO A 14 -9.66 7.02 2.02
N GLN A 15 -8.36 7.27 2.23
CA GLN A 15 -7.35 7.32 1.17
C GLN A 15 -6.78 5.93 0.88
N ASP A 16 -6.57 5.65 -0.40
CA ASP A 16 -5.77 4.52 -0.90
C ASP A 16 -4.29 4.85 -0.69
N ASN A 17 -3.64 4.15 0.23
CA ASN A 17 -2.24 4.43 0.58
C ASN A 17 -1.30 4.10 -0.57
N ALA A 18 -1.55 3.00 -1.29
CA ALA A 18 -0.70 2.55 -2.37
C ALA A 18 -0.70 3.57 -3.52
N TYR A 19 -1.88 4.09 -3.87
CA TYR A 19 -2.02 5.14 -4.88
C TYR A 19 -1.36 6.45 -4.45
N GLU A 20 -1.59 6.90 -3.22
CA GLU A 20 -1.03 8.15 -2.72
C GLU A 20 0.51 8.10 -2.59
N LEU A 21 1.09 6.93 -2.26
CA LEU A 21 2.54 6.74 -2.28
C LEU A 21 3.11 6.85 -3.69
N MET A 22 2.46 6.24 -4.67
CA MET A 22 2.92 6.32 -6.06
C MET A 22 2.85 7.75 -6.60
N LYS A 23 1.92 8.58 -6.11
CA LYS A 23 1.84 10.00 -6.48
C LYS A 23 2.97 10.87 -5.92
N LEU A 24 3.87 10.33 -5.09
CA LEU A 24 5.05 11.07 -4.61
C LEU A 24 6.08 11.36 -5.72
N PHE A 25 6.01 10.66 -6.85
CA PHE A 25 6.92 10.85 -7.97
C PHE A 25 6.17 11.04 -9.31
N PRO A 26 6.81 11.64 -10.32
CA PRO A 26 6.16 11.92 -11.60
C PRO A 26 5.61 10.67 -12.26
N GLN A 27 4.42 10.76 -12.84
CA GLN A 27 3.72 9.66 -13.54
C GLN A 27 3.33 8.46 -12.66
N GLY A 28 3.69 8.44 -11.37
CA GLY A 28 3.46 7.28 -10.52
C GLY A 28 1.98 6.92 -10.33
N GLY A 29 1.06 7.92 -10.30
CA GLY A 29 -0.38 7.65 -10.31
C GLY A 29 -0.84 6.88 -11.56
N SER A 30 -0.37 7.27 -12.75
CA SER A 30 -0.69 6.55 -13.99
C SER A 30 -0.05 5.16 -14.05
N ILE A 31 1.15 5.01 -13.49
CA ILE A 31 1.80 3.69 -13.37
C ILE A 31 0.99 2.80 -12.41
N PHE A 32 0.52 3.35 -11.29
CA PHE A 32 -0.28 2.62 -10.32
C PHE A 32 -1.58 2.09 -10.92
N GLU A 33 -2.29 2.88 -11.73
CA GLU A 33 -3.53 2.43 -12.37
C GLU A 33 -3.32 1.16 -13.22
N VAL A 34 -2.17 1.07 -13.89
CA VAL A 34 -1.80 -0.13 -14.67
C VAL A 34 -1.43 -1.30 -13.75
N ILE A 35 -0.66 -1.06 -12.69
CA ILE A 35 -0.27 -2.10 -11.72
C ILE A 35 -1.50 -2.63 -10.96
N SER A 36 -2.41 -1.76 -10.52
CA SER A 36 -3.65 -2.13 -9.84
C SER A 36 -4.57 -2.93 -10.76
N ARG A 37 -4.65 -2.59 -12.05
CA ARG A 37 -5.36 -3.42 -13.02
C ARG A 37 -4.73 -4.82 -13.16
N TYR A 38 -3.41 -4.90 -13.13
CA TYR A 38 -2.72 -6.19 -13.15
C TYR A 38 -2.99 -7.01 -11.88
N ASP A 39 -2.97 -6.40 -10.70
CA ASP A 39 -3.36 -7.03 -9.43
C ASP A 39 -4.77 -7.65 -9.51
N ASP A 40 -5.75 -6.88 -10.03
CA ASP A 40 -7.11 -7.37 -10.24
C ASP A 40 -7.15 -8.63 -11.13
N LEU A 41 -6.36 -8.65 -12.21
CA LEU A 41 -6.28 -9.80 -13.12
C LEU A 41 -5.67 -11.02 -12.42
N LEU A 42 -4.61 -10.83 -11.64
CA LEU A 42 -3.98 -11.92 -10.87
C LEU A 42 -4.93 -12.50 -9.82
N ALA A 43 -5.66 -11.64 -9.11
CA ALA A 43 -6.66 -12.02 -8.13
C ALA A 43 -7.83 -12.80 -8.77
N LEU A 44 -8.35 -12.34 -9.92
CA LEU A 44 -9.44 -13.01 -10.64
C LEU A 44 -9.05 -14.41 -11.15
N GLU A 45 -7.78 -14.63 -11.46
CA GLU A 45 -7.25 -15.92 -11.90
C GLU A 45 -6.98 -16.89 -10.76
N ASN A 46 -7.12 -16.46 -9.49
CA ASN A 46 -6.72 -17.22 -8.31
C ASN A 46 -5.30 -17.79 -8.46
N ARG A 47 -4.37 -16.94 -8.89
CA ARG A 47 -2.97 -17.33 -9.07
C ARG A 47 -2.44 -17.92 -7.77
N GLU A 48 -1.79 -19.08 -7.89
CA GLU A 48 -1.17 -19.74 -6.76
C GLU A 48 -0.16 -18.78 -6.10
N ASP A 49 -0.26 -18.65 -4.77
CA ASP A 49 0.54 -17.73 -3.94
C ASP A 49 0.33 -16.22 -4.17
N TYR A 50 -0.82 -15.79 -4.72
CA TYR A 50 -1.20 -14.38 -4.84
C TYR A 50 -2.49 -14.06 -4.08
N GLU A 51 -2.49 -12.98 -3.29
CA GLU A 51 -3.67 -12.54 -2.55
C GLU A 51 -4.10 -11.12 -2.98
N PRO A 52 -5.41 -10.82 -3.03
CA PRO A 52 -5.89 -9.46 -3.28
C PRO A 52 -5.30 -8.47 -2.27
N GLY A 53 -4.74 -7.36 -2.77
CA GLY A 53 -4.04 -6.37 -1.95
C GLY A 53 -2.52 -6.47 -1.96
N ASP A 54 -1.96 -7.45 -2.68
CA ASP A 54 -0.52 -7.53 -2.97
C ASP A 54 0.00 -6.43 -3.91
N THR A 55 -0.87 -5.55 -4.40
CA THR A 55 -0.49 -4.31 -5.12
C THR A 55 0.60 -3.54 -4.40
N LEU A 56 0.56 -3.47 -3.07
CA LEU A 56 1.63 -2.83 -2.30
C LEU A 56 2.99 -3.52 -2.53
N ALA A 57 3.04 -4.85 -2.56
CA ALA A 57 4.25 -5.58 -2.89
C ALA A 57 4.72 -5.28 -4.33
N LEU A 58 3.80 -5.18 -5.29
CA LEU A 58 4.10 -4.88 -6.70
C LEU A 58 4.72 -3.49 -6.91
N ILE A 59 4.34 -2.50 -6.10
CA ILE A 59 4.88 -1.14 -6.24
C ILE A 59 6.25 -0.94 -5.59
N VAL A 60 6.73 -1.86 -4.75
CA VAL A 60 8.01 -1.75 -4.03
C VAL A 60 9.19 -1.36 -4.94
N PRO A 61 9.42 -1.99 -6.11
CA PRO A 61 10.54 -1.63 -6.97
C PRO A 61 10.49 -0.19 -7.45
N PHE A 62 9.30 0.35 -7.71
CA PHE A 62 9.08 1.73 -8.15
C PHE A 62 9.37 2.72 -7.02
N LEU A 63 8.90 2.42 -5.80
CA LEU A 63 9.22 3.21 -4.61
C LEU A 63 10.73 3.31 -4.38
N ILE A 64 11.44 2.19 -4.53
CA ILE A 64 12.90 2.13 -4.43
C ILE A 64 13.57 2.94 -5.54
N CYS A 65 13.10 2.79 -6.79
CA CYS A 65 13.65 3.49 -7.96
C CYS A 65 13.56 5.02 -7.82
N HIS A 66 12.46 5.53 -7.25
CA HIS A 66 12.26 6.96 -7.02
C HIS A 66 12.77 7.45 -5.67
N GLY A 67 13.44 6.60 -4.90
CA GLY A 67 14.05 6.98 -3.63
C GLY A 67 13.05 7.35 -2.53
N VAL A 68 11.83 6.79 -2.57
CA VAL A 68 10.83 6.97 -1.52
C VAL A 68 11.37 6.36 -0.24
N SER A 69 11.46 7.16 0.83
CA SER A 69 11.97 6.71 2.14
C SER A 69 10.87 6.29 3.10
N GLU A 70 11.22 5.58 4.17
CA GLU A 70 10.31 5.31 5.28
C GLU A 70 9.74 6.62 5.88
N GLY A 71 10.56 7.69 5.87
CA GLY A 71 10.15 9.02 6.28
C GLY A 71 9.08 9.65 5.38
N ASP A 72 9.07 9.36 4.08
CA ASP A 72 8.02 9.80 3.16
C ASP A 72 6.69 9.14 3.48
N ILE A 73 6.69 7.83 3.72
CA ILE A 73 5.50 7.06 4.10
C ILE A 73 4.91 7.61 5.41
N ALA A 74 5.75 7.87 6.41
CA ALA A 74 5.32 8.47 7.66
C ALA A 74 4.71 9.87 7.48
N ARG A 75 5.33 10.73 6.65
CA ARG A 75 4.79 12.06 6.33
C ARG A 75 3.45 12.01 5.61
N LEU A 76 3.28 11.03 4.71
CA LEU A 76 2.00 10.80 4.03
C LEU A 76 0.92 10.45 5.05
N ALA A 77 1.21 9.52 5.95
CA ALA A 77 0.28 9.09 7.01
C ALA A 77 -0.08 10.20 8.00
N GLN A 78 0.83 11.13 8.27
CA GLN A 78 0.55 12.30 9.12
C GLN A 78 -0.44 13.28 8.46
N ARG A 79 -0.41 13.38 7.13
CA ARG A 79 -1.30 14.25 6.35
C ARG A 79 -2.60 13.57 5.95
N ALA A 80 -2.66 12.25 6.08
CA ALA A 80 -3.83 11.46 5.75
C ALA A 80 -5.07 11.92 6.52
N THR A 81 -6.24 11.90 5.90
CA THR A 81 -7.49 12.19 6.61
C THR A 81 -7.96 10.93 7.33
N LEU A 82 -8.72 11.12 8.40
CA LEU A 82 -9.42 10.00 9.04
C LEU A 82 -10.87 10.01 8.57
N VAL A 83 -11.53 8.87 8.63
CA VAL A 83 -12.98 8.81 8.50
C VAL A 83 -13.60 9.53 9.69
N ASP A 84 -14.54 10.43 9.42
CA ASP A 84 -15.25 11.19 10.46
C ASP A 84 -15.92 10.22 11.45
N GLY A 85 -15.67 10.42 12.75
CA GLY A 85 -16.21 9.55 13.80
C GLY A 85 -15.39 8.29 14.08
N ALA A 86 -14.32 7.99 13.32
CA ALA A 86 -13.54 6.76 13.52
C ALA A 86 -12.89 6.70 14.91
N ALA A 87 -12.25 7.80 15.34
CA ALA A 87 -11.63 7.88 16.65
C ALA A 87 -12.67 7.81 17.79
N GLU A 88 -13.82 8.46 17.61
CA GLU A 88 -14.94 8.46 18.56
C GLU A 88 -15.55 7.07 18.70
N LEU A 89 -15.73 6.35 17.59
CA LEU A 89 -16.21 4.98 17.58
C LEU A 89 -15.23 4.05 18.33
N ILE A 90 -13.94 4.15 18.03
CA ILE A 90 -12.90 3.34 18.68
C ILE A 90 -12.84 3.62 20.18
N ALA A 91 -12.94 4.90 20.58
CA ALA A 91 -12.99 5.29 21.98
C ALA A 91 -14.24 4.74 22.69
N SER A 92 -15.40 4.79 22.03
CA SER A 92 -16.66 4.25 22.56
C SER A 92 -16.61 2.72 22.74
N LEU A 93 -16.11 1.99 21.74
CA LEU A 93 -15.90 0.54 21.80
C LEU A 93 -14.96 0.16 22.94
N SER A 94 -13.82 0.84 23.04
CA SER A 94 -12.82 0.60 24.07
C SER A 94 -13.40 0.85 25.47
N SER A 95 -14.13 1.96 25.65
CA SER A 95 -14.80 2.31 26.92
C SER A 95 -15.90 1.31 27.30
N SER A 96 -16.49 0.64 26.31
CA SER A 96 -17.49 -0.42 26.51
C SER A 96 -16.88 -1.81 26.74
N GLY A 97 -15.56 -1.92 26.88
CA GLY A 97 -14.86 -3.16 27.18
C GLY A 97 -14.53 -4.03 25.96
N TRP A 98 -14.63 -3.49 24.74
CA TRP A 98 -14.17 -4.18 23.54
C TRP A 98 -12.65 -4.04 23.39
N LYS A 99 -11.99 -5.10 22.91
CA LYS A 99 -10.65 -4.98 22.35
C LYS A 99 -10.75 -4.69 20.85
N VAL A 100 -10.22 -3.55 20.45
CA VAL A 100 -10.22 -3.10 19.05
C VAL A 100 -8.89 -3.42 18.42
N PHE A 101 -8.94 -4.08 17.25
CA PHE A 101 -7.80 -4.43 16.43
C PHE A 101 -7.89 -3.79 15.06
N CYS A 102 -6.74 -3.57 14.45
CA CYS A 102 -6.62 -3.19 13.05
C CYS A 102 -5.76 -4.22 12.31
N ILE A 103 -6.24 -4.70 11.17
CA ILE A 103 -5.51 -5.60 10.27
C ILE A 103 -5.49 -4.92 8.91
N SER A 104 -4.32 -4.62 8.37
CA SER A 104 -4.21 -3.88 7.11
C SER A 104 -3.05 -4.36 6.25
N THR A 105 -3.19 -4.29 4.94
CA THR A 105 -2.11 -4.52 3.97
C THR A 105 -1.12 -3.34 3.91
N SER A 106 -1.51 -2.15 4.38
CA SER A 106 -0.67 -0.95 4.43
C SER A 106 0.67 -1.19 5.14
N TYR A 107 1.72 -0.49 4.68
CA TYR A 107 3.05 -0.55 5.29
C TYR A 107 3.05 -0.06 6.74
N GLU A 108 3.92 -0.66 7.57
CA GLU A 108 3.96 -0.42 9.01
C GLU A 108 4.15 1.05 9.39
N GLN A 109 4.92 1.81 8.61
CA GLN A 109 5.13 3.24 8.82
C GLN A 109 3.82 4.01 8.67
N TYR A 110 2.99 3.65 7.68
CA TYR A 110 1.68 4.28 7.48
C TYR A 110 0.68 3.80 8.53
N ALA A 111 0.56 2.48 8.66
CA ALA A 111 -0.45 1.84 9.50
C ALA A 111 -0.32 2.23 10.98
N ARG A 112 0.89 2.30 11.51
CA ARG A 112 1.13 2.73 12.91
C ARG A 112 0.67 4.16 13.17
N HIS A 113 0.91 5.08 12.23
CA HIS A 113 0.51 6.47 12.40
C HIS A 113 -1.02 6.61 12.40
N ILE A 114 -1.72 5.94 11.49
CA ILE A 114 -3.19 5.98 11.46
C ILE A 114 -3.78 5.32 12.71
N ALA A 115 -3.32 4.11 13.06
CA ALA A 115 -3.77 3.39 14.26
C ALA A 115 -3.60 4.23 15.53
N GLN A 116 -2.44 4.88 15.69
CA GLN A 116 -2.18 5.78 16.82
C GLN A 116 -3.18 6.96 16.85
N ARG A 117 -3.45 7.58 15.70
CA ARG A 117 -4.35 8.74 15.61
C ARG A 117 -5.80 8.40 15.94
N VAL A 118 -6.25 7.17 15.68
CA VAL A 118 -7.59 6.70 16.04
C VAL A 118 -7.66 6.03 17.41
N GLY A 119 -6.54 5.88 18.12
CA GLY A 119 -6.49 5.33 19.47
C GLY A 119 -6.39 3.79 19.56
N ILE A 120 -5.93 3.13 18.49
CA ILE A 120 -5.63 1.69 18.51
C ILE A 120 -4.18 1.48 18.95
N SER A 121 -3.97 0.62 19.94
CA SER A 121 -2.64 0.34 20.47
C SER A 121 -1.77 -0.44 19.47
N PRO A 122 -0.44 -0.23 19.41
CA PRO A 122 0.43 -0.92 18.46
C PRO A 122 0.41 -2.45 18.55
N GLU A 123 0.17 -3.02 19.75
CA GLU A 123 0.04 -4.46 19.94
C GLU A 123 -1.25 -5.06 19.34
N ASN A 124 -2.24 -4.21 19.02
CA ASN A 124 -3.49 -4.59 18.37
C ASN A 124 -3.49 -4.28 16.86
N LEU A 125 -2.33 -3.94 16.29
CA LEU A 125 -2.15 -3.68 14.87
C LEU A 125 -1.36 -4.81 14.20
N ALA A 126 -1.96 -5.42 13.18
CA ALA A 126 -1.27 -6.26 12.21
C ALA A 126 -1.16 -5.51 10.87
N CYS A 127 0.05 -5.42 10.33
CA CYS A 127 0.34 -4.68 9.10
C CYS A 127 1.57 -5.24 8.37
N THR A 128 1.79 -4.78 7.13
CA THR A 128 2.93 -5.18 6.31
C THR A 128 4.22 -4.55 6.83
N ARG A 129 5.15 -5.40 7.30
CA ARG A 129 6.51 -4.95 7.68
C ARG A 129 7.29 -4.58 6.43
N PHE A 130 7.91 -3.41 6.44
CA PHE A 130 8.55 -2.90 5.23
C PHE A 130 9.81 -2.07 5.56
N PRO A 131 10.98 -2.72 5.68
CA PRO A 131 12.24 -2.03 5.96
C PRO A 131 12.79 -1.35 4.69
N LEU A 132 12.05 -0.39 4.14
CA LEU A 132 12.34 0.27 2.86
C LEU A 132 13.70 0.96 2.84
N ASP A 133 14.10 1.62 3.92
CA ASP A 133 15.39 2.32 3.96
C ASP A 133 16.57 1.33 3.81
N ARG A 134 16.39 0.10 4.33
CA ARG A 134 17.35 -0.99 4.09
C ARG A 134 17.36 -1.39 2.62
N TYR A 135 16.20 -1.56 1.97
CA TYR A 135 16.14 -1.94 0.56
C TYR A 135 16.71 -0.86 -0.36
N LEU A 136 16.41 0.41 -0.09
CA LEU A 136 17.05 1.56 -0.75
C LEU A 136 18.58 1.47 -0.69
N SER A 137 19.15 1.12 0.47
CA SER A 137 20.60 1.00 0.63
C SER A 137 21.23 -0.15 -0.15
N LEU A 138 20.44 -1.15 -0.56
CA LEU A 138 20.87 -2.33 -1.30
C LEU A 138 20.63 -2.21 -2.81
N ALA A 139 19.87 -1.21 -3.25
CA ALA A 139 19.51 -1.03 -4.65
C ALA A 139 20.75 -0.76 -5.51
N ARG A 140 20.91 -1.53 -6.59
CA ARG A 140 21.99 -1.35 -7.56
C ARG A 140 21.47 -0.66 -8.80
N LYS A 141 22.35 0.09 -9.46
CA LYS A 141 22.01 0.84 -10.67
C LYS A 141 21.41 -0.05 -11.77
N GLU A 142 21.90 -1.28 -11.90
CA GLU A 142 21.40 -2.25 -12.88
C GLU A 142 19.96 -2.67 -12.58
N ASP A 143 19.61 -2.84 -11.30
CA ASP A 143 18.24 -3.21 -10.88
C ASP A 143 17.29 -2.02 -11.11
N LEU A 144 17.74 -0.79 -10.81
CA LEU A 144 16.96 0.43 -11.06
C LEU A 144 16.70 0.65 -12.55
N ALA A 145 17.67 0.37 -13.41
CA ALA A 145 17.51 0.49 -14.85
C ALA A 145 16.42 -0.45 -15.42
N LEU A 146 16.19 -1.61 -14.78
CA LEU A 146 15.08 -2.50 -15.15
C LEU A 146 13.72 -1.88 -14.79
N VAL A 147 13.63 -1.25 -13.61
CA VAL A 147 12.42 -0.56 -13.16
C VAL A 147 12.13 0.65 -14.05
N GLU A 148 13.14 1.49 -14.34
CA GLU A 148 12.99 2.58 -15.30
C GLU A 148 12.52 2.06 -16.67
N GLY A 149 13.06 0.93 -17.13
CA GLY A 149 12.65 0.27 -18.36
C GLY A 149 11.15 -0.07 -18.36
N ILE A 150 10.66 -0.73 -17.31
CA ILE A 150 9.24 -1.08 -17.23
C ILE A 150 8.36 0.16 -17.10
N GLU A 151 8.75 1.20 -16.37
CA GLU A 151 8.00 2.46 -16.27
C GLU A 151 7.76 3.09 -17.65
N HIS A 152 8.80 3.15 -18.49
CA HIS A 152 8.69 3.69 -19.85
C HIS A 152 7.75 2.87 -20.73
N GLU A 153 7.67 1.56 -20.50
CA GLU A 153 6.73 0.68 -21.20
C GLU A 153 5.30 0.91 -20.71
N ILE A 154 5.09 0.93 -19.39
CA ILE A 154 3.79 1.17 -18.75
C ILE A 154 3.16 2.48 -19.25
N ILE A 155 3.94 3.56 -19.27
CA ILE A 155 3.49 4.88 -19.71
C ILE A 155 3.03 4.86 -21.19
N LYS A 156 3.57 3.95 -22.01
CA LYS A 156 3.22 3.81 -23.43
C LYS A 156 2.13 2.77 -23.69
N MET A 157 1.74 1.99 -22.68
CA MET A 157 0.68 1.00 -22.83
C MET A 157 -0.66 1.70 -23.09
N LYS A 158 -1.46 1.09 -23.96
CA LYS A 158 -2.83 1.57 -24.21
C LYS A 158 -3.74 1.02 -23.11
N PRO A 159 -4.65 1.83 -22.56
CA PRO A 159 -5.66 1.34 -21.63
C PRO A 159 -6.49 0.19 -22.26
N GLY A 160 -6.71 -0.88 -21.50
CA GLY A 160 -7.58 -2.00 -21.88
C GLY A 160 -6.93 -3.12 -22.70
N ASP A 161 -5.61 -3.13 -22.87
CA ASP A 161 -4.86 -4.25 -23.47
C ASP A 161 -4.34 -5.22 -22.40
N ASP A 162 -5.28 -5.91 -21.74
CA ASP A 162 -5.00 -6.76 -20.57
C ASP A 162 -4.06 -7.95 -20.91
N GLU A 163 -4.20 -8.54 -22.09
CA GLU A 163 -3.36 -9.67 -22.56
C GLU A 163 -1.89 -9.27 -22.74
N SER A 164 -1.64 -8.14 -23.41
CA SER A 164 -0.27 -7.66 -23.62
C SER A 164 0.39 -7.22 -22.32
N MET A 165 -0.39 -6.57 -21.44
CA MET A 165 0.06 -6.19 -20.09
C MET A 165 0.48 -7.42 -19.29
N LYS A 166 -0.39 -8.44 -19.21
CA LYS A 166 -0.12 -9.67 -18.48
C LYS A 166 1.12 -10.40 -19.01
N MET A 167 1.21 -10.59 -20.33
CA MET A 167 2.37 -11.24 -20.95
C MET A 167 3.69 -10.53 -20.60
N ARG A 168 3.65 -9.21 -20.42
CA ARG A 168 4.82 -8.42 -20.07
C ARG A 168 5.16 -8.51 -18.59
N PHE A 169 4.17 -8.33 -17.71
CA PHE A 169 4.37 -8.27 -16.27
C PHE A 169 4.63 -9.63 -15.64
N ASP A 170 4.10 -10.73 -16.20
CA ASP A 170 4.43 -12.08 -15.75
C ASP A 170 5.92 -12.45 -15.93
N ARG A 171 6.66 -11.67 -16.71
CA ARG A 171 8.09 -11.86 -16.99
C ARG A 171 9.01 -10.87 -16.26
N PHE A 172 8.43 -9.90 -15.57
CA PHE A 172 9.14 -8.88 -14.81
C PHE A 172 9.21 -9.30 -13.35
#